data_AF-A0A316EFN8-F1
#
_entry.id   AF-A0A316EFN8-F1
#
_cell.length_a   1.000
_cell.length_b   1.000
_cell.length_c   1.000
_cell.angle_alpha   90.00
_cell.angle_beta   90.00
_cell.angle_gamma   90.00
#
_symmetry.space_group_name_H-M   'P 1'
#
loop_
_entity.id
_entity.type
_entity.pdbx_description
1 polymer ?
#
loop_
_entity_poly.entity_id
_entity_poly.type
_entity_poly.pdbx_seq_one_letter_code
_entity_poly.pdbx_strand_id
1 'polypeptide(L)'
;MRYLILITIALLITSCTTPCDTLQEKITDAIKTDKQITSESIITFKTFILNNKEDFKDCQPDLIVNDAVNDNSLLSLIKKNELYIKVSKKKEVRIALTGEQTIIGAIIPKLYLESSGSMFFYDKPNGDGQFKTVITSLLNNFDVVSPEANKIYVVNDKVYPIDRTFTDLAESNDIFKYTKGIGNPNFTDFNKIFKTILNDLSEGEVSIMFSDLIYSTPNMTGKKDERIVIEAQQLTENVFHDYAQDYSVLVLKFNGDYDGKYYAHNAPPFEYRNKTRPYYVSIFAKNATMKKFLEDDNYKVSRDWVKYTGFENFHLFSNNVNLFKPYYTVLLHDKDNEGDIEQDDDEVVSKSKVVKTLQNVRVDSDSKKLTINVLVDLSKLYLPNEIKEDINNYKVECTQPFVLDKITPIKHTDGTHKFTLSSSRNVGGKRDLYLKFKRNFPPKWIEESNTIHDQSDKIPNFEHTTYGIKNMLGGIDRAYNPNQEEYFYKITLQLNN
;
A
#
# COMPACT_ATOMS: atom_id res chain seq x y z
N MET A 1 37.85 -17.66 -76.94
CA MET A 1 37.28 -16.79 -75.88
C MET A 1 36.52 -17.68 -74.90
N ARG A 2 37.16 -18.10 -73.81
CA ARG A 2 36.56 -18.96 -72.78
C ARG A 2 35.92 -18.05 -71.74
N TYR A 3 34.60 -18.08 -71.63
CA TYR A 3 33.88 -17.50 -70.50
C TYR A 3 33.91 -18.53 -69.35
N LEU A 4 34.59 -18.18 -68.26
CA LEU A 4 34.47 -18.89 -66.99
C LEU A 4 33.69 -18.01 -66.01
N ILE A 5 32.60 -18.58 -65.56
CA ILE A 5 31.66 -18.13 -64.54
C ILE A 5 32.41 -17.94 -63.21
N LEU A 6 32.21 -16.80 -62.55
CA LEU A 6 32.50 -16.63 -61.12
C LEU A 6 31.18 -16.31 -60.41
N ILE A 7 30.66 -17.31 -59.71
CA ILE A 7 29.57 -17.18 -58.75
C ILE A 7 30.19 -16.70 -57.44
N THR A 8 29.92 -15.46 -57.06
CA THR A 8 30.18 -14.94 -55.71
C THR A 8 29.08 -15.42 -54.77
N ILE A 9 29.41 -16.38 -53.91
CA ILE A 9 28.61 -16.76 -52.75
C ILE A 9 28.84 -15.70 -51.67
N ALA A 10 27.85 -14.85 -51.43
CA ALA A 10 27.81 -13.98 -50.25
C ALA A 10 27.35 -14.81 -49.05
N LEU A 11 28.29 -15.23 -48.20
CA LEU A 11 28.02 -15.78 -46.88
C LEU A 11 27.55 -14.64 -45.97
N LEU A 12 26.24 -14.58 -45.75
CA LEU A 12 25.64 -13.89 -44.61
C LEU A 12 26.07 -14.65 -43.34
N ILE A 13 27.07 -14.12 -42.63
CA ILE A 13 27.37 -14.54 -41.26
C ILE A 13 26.36 -13.79 -40.37
N THR A 14 25.19 -14.39 -40.13
CA THR A 14 24.38 -14.01 -38.97
C THR A 14 25.14 -14.49 -37.74
N SER A 15 25.75 -13.58 -36.98
CA SER A 15 26.30 -13.92 -35.67
C SER A 15 25.13 -14.35 -34.78
N CYS A 16 24.95 -15.64 -34.57
CA CYS A 16 24.05 -16.14 -33.53
C CYS A 16 24.64 -15.72 -32.19
N THR A 17 24.05 -14.69 -31.56
CA THR A 17 24.35 -14.34 -30.17
C THR A 17 23.82 -15.45 -29.28
N THR A 18 24.71 -16.08 -28.51
CA THR A 18 24.26 -17.13 -27.59
C THR A 18 23.59 -16.50 -26.36
N PRO A 19 22.74 -17.23 -25.62
CA PRO A 19 22.22 -16.76 -24.34
C PRO A 19 23.33 -16.39 -23.35
N CYS A 20 24.46 -17.10 -23.38
CA CYS A 20 25.65 -16.76 -22.59
C CYS A 20 26.23 -15.37 -22.95
N ASP A 21 26.36 -15.05 -24.24
CA ASP A 21 26.81 -13.72 -24.69
C ASP A 21 25.81 -12.62 -24.30
N THR A 22 24.52 -12.91 -24.48
CA THR A 22 23.43 -12.00 -24.14
C THR A 22 23.40 -11.68 -22.64
N LEU A 23 23.69 -12.66 -21.78
CA LEU A 23 23.81 -12.44 -20.34
C LEU A 23 25.00 -11.54 -19.99
N GLN A 24 26.14 -11.70 -20.68
CA GLN A 24 27.31 -10.82 -20.49
C GLN A 24 27.03 -9.37 -20.92
N GLU A 25 26.26 -9.18 -21.99
CA GLU A 25 25.79 -7.83 -22.39
C GLU A 25 24.88 -7.22 -21.33
N LYS A 26 23.90 -7.97 -20.81
CA LYS A 26 23.01 -7.51 -19.73
C LYS A 26 23.77 -7.12 -18.45
N ILE A 27 24.79 -7.89 -18.07
CA ILE A 27 25.67 -7.55 -16.94
C ILE A 27 26.43 -6.24 -17.23
N THR A 28 26.96 -6.10 -18.44
CA THR A 28 27.70 -4.90 -18.86
C THR A 28 26.82 -3.65 -18.82
N ASP A 29 25.58 -3.73 -19.28
CA ASP A 29 24.67 -2.60 -19.33
C ASP A 29 24.16 -2.18 -17.94
N ALA A 30 23.91 -3.14 -17.04
CA ALA A 30 23.66 -2.85 -15.63
C ALA A 30 24.80 -2.06 -14.99
N ILE A 31 26.06 -2.46 -15.24
CA ILE A 31 27.24 -1.76 -14.72
C ILE A 31 27.39 -0.35 -15.30
N LYS A 32 27.08 -0.13 -16.59
CA LYS A 32 27.14 1.19 -17.23
C LYS A 32 26.10 2.16 -16.67
N THR A 33 24.87 1.68 -16.44
CA THR A 33 23.72 2.51 -16.09
C THR A 33 23.81 2.97 -14.64
N ASP A 34 24.04 2.04 -13.71
CA ASP A 34 23.88 2.30 -12.27
C ASP A 34 25.20 2.32 -11.49
N LYS A 35 26.32 1.99 -12.16
CA LYS A 35 27.66 1.82 -11.54
C LYS A 35 27.67 0.83 -10.36
N GLN A 36 26.62 0.01 -10.22
CA GLN A 36 26.42 -1.04 -9.23
C GLN A 36 25.55 -2.13 -9.87
N ILE A 37 25.58 -3.35 -9.33
CA ILE A 37 24.67 -4.42 -9.75
C ILE A 37 23.61 -4.56 -8.66
N THR A 38 22.41 -4.07 -8.98
CA THR A 38 21.25 -3.97 -8.08
C THR A 38 20.49 -5.28 -7.99
N SER A 39 19.63 -5.43 -6.97
CA SER A 39 18.74 -6.59 -6.84
C SER A 39 17.80 -6.75 -8.04
N GLU A 40 17.37 -5.64 -8.66
CA GLU A 40 16.57 -5.66 -9.90
C GLU A 40 17.37 -6.21 -11.10
N SER A 41 18.64 -5.85 -11.20
CA SER A 41 19.56 -6.42 -12.20
C SER A 41 19.73 -7.93 -11.97
N ILE A 42 19.90 -8.36 -10.71
CA ILE A 42 20.03 -9.78 -10.36
C ILE A 42 18.75 -10.56 -10.67
N ILE A 43 17.57 -10.03 -10.34
CA ILE A 43 16.28 -10.65 -10.70
C ILE A 43 16.19 -10.79 -12.22
N THR A 44 16.54 -9.74 -12.97
CA THR A 44 16.55 -9.76 -14.43
C THR A 44 17.50 -10.84 -14.98
N PHE A 45 18.68 -11.00 -14.39
CA PHE A 45 19.63 -12.04 -14.78
C PHE A 45 19.08 -13.44 -14.46
N LYS A 46 18.54 -13.64 -13.25
CA LYS A 46 17.96 -14.92 -12.83
C LYS A 46 16.79 -15.33 -13.71
N THR A 47 15.86 -14.42 -14.00
CA THR A 47 14.73 -14.65 -14.90
C THR A 47 15.23 -14.99 -16.31
N PHE A 48 16.23 -14.28 -16.83
CA PHE A 48 16.81 -14.58 -18.13
C PHE A 48 17.46 -15.97 -18.18
N ILE A 49 18.20 -16.37 -17.14
CA ILE A 49 18.84 -17.69 -17.04
C ILE A 49 17.78 -18.79 -17.01
N LEU A 50 16.75 -18.65 -16.19
CA LEU A 50 15.68 -19.66 -16.06
C LEU A 50 14.85 -19.80 -17.34
N ASN A 51 14.62 -18.70 -18.06
CA ASN A 51 13.89 -18.73 -19.34
C ASN A 51 14.70 -19.38 -20.49
N ASN A 52 16.02 -19.47 -20.36
CA ASN A 52 16.90 -20.08 -21.38
C ASN A 52 17.68 -21.26 -20.78
N LYS A 53 17.07 -21.98 -19.82
CA LYS A 53 17.76 -22.94 -18.97
C LYS A 53 18.48 -24.08 -19.71
N GLU A 54 17.94 -24.54 -20.83
CA GLU A 54 18.56 -25.61 -21.62
C GLU A 54 19.85 -25.12 -22.30
N ASP A 55 19.87 -23.88 -22.79
CA ASP A 55 21.06 -23.30 -23.45
C ASP A 55 22.19 -23.02 -22.45
N PHE A 56 21.85 -22.71 -21.19
CA PHE A 56 22.83 -22.48 -20.14
C PHE A 56 23.49 -23.77 -19.61
N LYS A 57 22.85 -24.94 -19.78
CA LYS A 57 23.47 -26.22 -19.42
C LYS A 57 24.73 -26.51 -20.23
N ASP A 58 24.78 -26.05 -21.48
CA ASP A 58 25.91 -26.29 -22.38
C ASP A 58 27.09 -25.33 -22.16
N CYS A 59 26.81 -24.06 -21.82
CA CYS A 59 27.86 -23.02 -21.69
C CYS A 59 28.24 -22.67 -20.24
N GLN A 60 27.36 -22.89 -19.25
CA GLN A 60 27.60 -22.65 -17.82
C GLN A 60 26.82 -23.67 -16.96
N PRO A 61 27.22 -24.96 -16.94
CA PRO A 61 26.45 -26.04 -16.31
C PRO A 61 26.21 -25.83 -14.81
N ASP A 62 27.15 -25.20 -14.11
CA ASP A 62 27.04 -24.93 -12.67
C ASP A 62 26.11 -23.76 -12.32
N LEU A 63 25.60 -23.04 -13.33
CA LEU A 63 24.73 -21.87 -13.14
C LEU A 63 23.30 -22.26 -12.76
N ILE A 64 22.89 -23.49 -13.08
CA ILE A 64 21.55 -24.02 -12.79
C ILE A 64 21.67 -25.32 -12.00
N VAL A 65 21.19 -25.33 -10.76
CA VAL A 65 21.18 -26.49 -9.87
C VAL A 65 19.76 -26.69 -9.35
N ASN A 66 19.18 -27.89 -9.51
CA ASN A 66 17.81 -28.21 -9.10
C ASN A 66 16.75 -27.23 -9.65
N ASP A 67 16.82 -26.91 -10.95
CA ASP A 67 15.94 -25.93 -11.63
C ASP A 67 15.97 -24.49 -11.05
N ALA A 68 16.96 -24.18 -10.21
CA ALA A 68 17.19 -22.84 -9.66
C ALA A 68 18.55 -22.29 -10.09
N VAL A 69 18.70 -20.96 -10.12
CA VAL A 69 19.98 -20.31 -10.41
C VAL A 69 20.88 -20.39 -9.19
N ASN A 70 22.13 -20.86 -9.38
CA ASN A 70 23.14 -20.90 -8.34
C ASN A 70 23.80 -19.51 -8.18
N ASP A 71 23.55 -18.87 -7.05
CA ASP A 71 24.00 -17.50 -6.76
C ASP A 71 25.52 -17.36 -6.71
N ASN A 72 26.25 -18.39 -6.27
CA ASN A 72 27.71 -18.39 -6.27
C ASN A 72 28.28 -18.47 -7.69
N SER A 73 27.66 -19.29 -8.55
CA SER A 73 28.02 -19.40 -9.96
C SER A 73 27.72 -18.09 -10.71
N LEU A 74 26.56 -17.48 -10.43
CA LEU A 74 26.19 -16.18 -10.98
C LEU A 74 27.15 -15.07 -10.52
N LEU A 75 27.55 -15.05 -9.25
CA LEU A 75 28.57 -14.13 -8.72
C LEU A 75 29.89 -14.26 -9.47
N SER A 76 30.34 -15.50 -9.66
CA SER A 76 31.58 -15.82 -10.35
C SER A 76 31.54 -15.32 -11.79
N LEU A 77 30.40 -15.50 -12.47
CA LEU A 77 30.18 -15.03 -13.83
C LEU A 77 30.20 -13.50 -13.93
N ILE A 78 29.51 -12.81 -13.01
CA ILE A 78 29.52 -11.34 -12.91
C ILE A 78 30.94 -10.83 -12.68
N LYS A 79 31.70 -11.45 -11.77
CA LYS A 79 33.08 -11.04 -11.45
C LYS A 79 34.07 -11.25 -12.58
N LYS A 80 33.76 -12.14 -13.54
CA LYS A 80 34.57 -12.39 -14.74
C LYS A 80 34.27 -11.41 -15.88
N ASN A 81 33.20 -10.62 -15.80
CA ASN A 81 32.88 -9.64 -16.84
C ASN A 81 33.97 -8.57 -16.97
N GLU A 82 34.36 -8.24 -18.22
CA GLU A 82 35.48 -7.32 -18.49
C GLU A 82 35.27 -5.93 -17.89
N LEU A 83 34.04 -5.40 -17.98
CA LEU A 83 33.72 -4.09 -17.45
C LEU A 83 33.74 -4.11 -15.92
N TYR A 84 33.24 -5.18 -15.29
CA TYR A 84 33.33 -5.39 -13.84
C TYR A 84 34.79 -5.37 -13.37
N ILE A 85 35.68 -6.11 -14.02
CA ILE A 85 37.12 -6.16 -13.69
C ILE A 85 37.76 -4.77 -13.83
N LYS A 86 37.38 -4.01 -14.86
CA LYS A 86 37.93 -2.66 -15.11
C LYS A 86 37.46 -1.65 -14.07
N VAL A 87 36.20 -1.71 -13.65
CA VAL A 87 35.61 -0.79 -12.67
C VAL A 87 36.07 -1.14 -11.25
N SER A 88 36.08 -2.43 -10.88
CA SER A 88 36.48 -2.91 -9.55
C SER A 88 37.93 -2.54 -9.17
N LYS A 89 38.84 -2.43 -10.14
CA LYS A 89 40.23 -1.95 -9.92
C LYS A 89 40.31 -0.48 -9.49
N LYS A 90 39.29 0.34 -9.77
CA LYS A 90 39.27 1.78 -9.49
C LYS A 90 38.35 2.16 -8.34
N LYS A 91 37.29 1.39 -8.12
CA LYS A 91 36.28 1.61 -7.07
C LYS A 91 35.57 0.29 -6.78
N GLU A 92 35.23 0.06 -5.50
CA GLU A 92 34.45 -1.10 -5.10
C GLU A 92 33.09 -1.13 -5.84
N VAL A 93 32.81 -2.23 -6.54
CA VAL A 93 31.54 -2.47 -7.23
C VAL A 93 30.68 -3.35 -6.32
N ARG A 94 29.61 -2.76 -5.78
CA ARG A 94 28.64 -3.50 -4.96
C ARG A 94 27.80 -4.41 -5.85
N ILE A 95 27.71 -5.67 -5.46
CA ILE A 95 26.83 -6.68 -6.08
C ILE A 95 25.86 -7.11 -4.99
N ALA A 96 24.57 -6.83 -5.16
CA ALA A 96 23.52 -7.30 -4.28
C ALA A 96 23.02 -8.66 -4.76
N LEU A 97 23.79 -9.72 -4.52
CA LEU A 97 23.25 -11.08 -4.63
C LEU A 97 22.36 -11.32 -3.44
N THR A 98 21.19 -11.91 -3.68
CA THR A 98 20.26 -12.28 -2.62
C THR A 98 21.00 -13.16 -1.60
N GLY A 99 21.10 -12.65 -0.36
CA GLY A 99 21.79 -13.26 0.77
C GLY A 99 22.94 -12.39 1.29
N GLU A 100 22.75 -11.81 2.49
CA GLU A 100 23.68 -10.97 3.24
C GLU A 100 23.85 -9.50 2.78
N GLN A 101 22.76 -8.73 2.85
CA GLN A 101 22.77 -7.43 3.53
C GLN A 101 21.32 -6.93 3.63
N THR A 102 20.74 -6.97 4.83
CA THR A 102 19.59 -6.14 5.18
C THR A 102 19.92 -4.71 4.76
N ILE A 103 19.09 -4.07 3.94
CA ILE A 103 19.28 -2.65 3.63
C ILE A 103 19.39 -1.92 4.96
N ILE A 104 20.44 -1.12 5.18
CA ILE A 104 20.60 -0.40 6.45
C ILE A 104 19.32 0.42 6.72
N GLY A 105 18.61 0.10 7.79
CA GLY A 105 17.32 0.68 8.14
C GLY A 105 16.10 0.07 7.45
N ALA A 106 16.20 -1.13 6.87
CA ALA A 106 15.06 -1.86 6.31
C ALA A 106 13.98 -2.13 7.37
N ILE A 107 12.72 -2.10 6.93
CA ILE A 107 11.57 -2.43 7.75
C ILE A 107 11.52 -3.93 7.99
N ILE A 108 11.42 -4.33 9.26
CA ILE A 108 11.33 -5.71 9.71
C ILE A 108 9.86 -6.07 9.92
N PRO A 109 9.28 -7.03 9.18
CA PRO A 109 7.90 -7.44 9.38
C PRO A 109 7.76 -8.49 10.50
N LYS A 110 6.67 -8.37 11.25
CA LYS A 110 6.18 -9.36 12.21
C LYS A 110 4.78 -9.79 11.75
N LEU A 111 4.62 -11.07 11.41
CA LEU A 111 3.34 -11.62 10.99
C LEU A 111 2.54 -12.09 12.20
N TYR A 112 1.27 -11.70 12.28
CA TYR A 112 0.31 -12.14 13.29
C TYR A 112 -0.85 -12.84 12.57
N LEU A 113 -0.90 -14.17 12.63
CA LEU A 113 -1.97 -14.95 12.01
C LEU A 113 -3.03 -15.27 13.07
N GLU A 114 -4.24 -14.75 12.86
CA GLU A 114 -5.36 -15.05 13.76
C GLU A 114 -5.83 -16.49 13.58
N SER A 115 -6.07 -17.17 14.70
CA SER A 115 -6.37 -18.61 14.73
C SER A 115 -7.61 -18.92 15.57
N SER A 116 -8.69 -18.20 15.31
CA SER A 116 -10.03 -18.62 15.72
C SER A 116 -10.63 -19.66 14.77
N GLY A 117 -11.71 -20.32 15.20
CA GLY A 117 -12.37 -21.35 14.41
C GLY A 117 -12.87 -20.87 13.05
N SER A 118 -13.25 -19.60 12.90
CA SER A 118 -13.71 -19.03 11.63
C SER A 118 -12.57 -18.88 10.61
N MET A 119 -11.34 -18.68 11.07
CA MET A 119 -10.18 -18.46 10.20
C MET A 119 -9.77 -19.72 9.40
N PHE A 120 -9.99 -20.91 9.96
CA PHE A 120 -9.55 -22.19 9.37
C PHE A 120 -10.18 -22.54 8.02
N PHE A 121 -11.19 -21.77 7.60
CA PHE A 121 -11.93 -22.02 6.38
C PHE A 121 -11.51 -21.12 5.21
N TYR A 122 -10.55 -20.19 5.42
CA TYR A 122 -9.97 -19.36 4.37
C TYR A 122 -8.80 -20.00 3.61
N ASP A 123 -8.16 -21.04 4.16
CA ASP A 123 -7.05 -21.76 3.51
C ASP A 123 -7.31 -23.27 3.47
N LYS A 124 -8.42 -23.65 2.83
CA LYS A 124 -8.74 -25.06 2.61
C LYS A 124 -7.96 -25.60 1.40
N PRO A 125 -7.49 -26.86 1.44
CA PRO A 125 -6.76 -27.48 0.33
C PRO A 125 -7.51 -27.50 -1.01
N ASN A 126 -8.84 -27.37 -0.99
CA ASN A 126 -9.69 -27.39 -2.17
C ASN A 126 -10.21 -25.99 -2.58
N GLY A 127 -9.80 -24.92 -1.89
CA GLY A 127 -10.13 -23.54 -2.28
C GLY A 127 -9.12 -22.98 -3.29
N ASP A 128 -9.38 -21.79 -3.85
CA ASP A 128 -8.50 -21.19 -4.87
C ASP A 128 -7.22 -20.57 -4.25
N GLY A 129 -7.04 -20.68 -2.93
CA GLY A 129 -5.80 -20.31 -2.23
C GLY A 129 -5.55 -18.81 -2.15
N GLN A 130 -6.58 -17.98 -2.33
CA GLN A 130 -6.45 -16.52 -2.39
C GLN A 130 -5.87 -15.93 -1.10
N PHE A 131 -6.36 -16.37 0.07
CA PHE A 131 -5.88 -15.92 1.38
C PHE A 131 -4.38 -16.18 1.57
N LYS A 132 -3.95 -17.43 1.33
CA LYS A 132 -2.54 -17.82 1.42
C LYS A 132 -1.69 -17.10 0.37
N THR A 133 -2.21 -16.87 -0.83
CA THR A 133 -1.50 -16.13 -1.88
C THR A 133 -1.19 -14.70 -1.46
N VAL A 134 -2.12 -14.01 -0.78
CA VAL A 134 -1.87 -12.66 -0.25
C VAL A 134 -0.80 -12.68 0.84
N ILE A 135 -0.88 -13.61 1.79
CA ILE A 135 0.14 -13.79 2.83
C ILE A 135 1.52 -14.00 2.18
N THR A 136 1.66 -15.04 1.37
CA THR A 136 2.94 -15.41 0.75
C THR A 136 3.50 -14.30 -0.14
N SER A 137 2.67 -13.63 -0.95
CA SER A 137 3.11 -12.53 -1.81
C SER A 137 3.59 -11.32 -1.00
N LEU A 138 2.87 -10.93 0.06
CA LEU A 138 3.28 -9.81 0.91
C LEU A 138 4.59 -10.10 1.62
N LEU A 139 4.71 -11.31 2.18
CA LEU A 139 5.88 -11.72 2.94
C LEU A 139 7.12 -11.88 2.06
N ASN A 140 6.98 -12.45 0.85
CA ASN A 140 8.06 -12.53 -0.13
C ASN A 140 8.57 -11.13 -0.50
N ASN A 141 7.68 -10.15 -0.67
CA ASN A 141 8.09 -8.78 -0.97
C ASN A 141 8.89 -8.13 0.17
N PHE A 142 8.59 -8.47 1.44
CA PHE A 142 9.42 -8.04 2.56
C PHE A 142 10.74 -8.80 2.64
N ASP A 143 10.75 -10.11 2.38
CA ASP A 143 11.94 -10.95 2.45
C ASP A 143 13.01 -10.52 1.43
N VAL A 144 12.59 -10.02 0.26
CA VAL A 144 13.48 -9.38 -0.73
C VAL A 144 14.26 -8.19 -0.14
N VAL A 145 13.67 -7.46 0.82
CA VAL A 145 14.23 -6.23 1.40
C VAL A 145 14.90 -6.48 2.76
N SER A 146 14.35 -7.41 3.53
CA SER A 146 14.71 -7.76 4.91
C SER A 146 14.76 -9.29 5.07
N PRO A 147 15.75 -9.96 4.46
CA PRO A 147 15.83 -11.42 4.48
C PRO A 147 16.00 -11.92 5.92
N GLU A 148 15.31 -13.01 6.26
CA GLU A 148 15.42 -13.74 7.54
C GLU A 148 15.07 -12.93 8.81
N ALA A 149 14.64 -11.67 8.70
CA ALA A 149 14.30 -10.83 9.85
C ALA A 149 12.89 -11.12 10.42
N ASN A 150 12.18 -12.03 9.79
CA ASN A 150 10.74 -12.18 9.86
C ASN A 150 10.31 -13.06 11.05
N LYS A 151 9.37 -12.56 11.86
CA LYS A 151 8.81 -13.33 13.00
C LYS A 151 7.36 -13.67 12.76
N ILE A 152 6.95 -14.87 13.15
CA ILE A 152 5.55 -15.32 13.03
C ILE A 152 4.96 -15.53 14.42
N TYR A 153 3.75 -15.01 14.58
CA TYR A 153 2.93 -15.13 15.76
C TYR A 153 1.57 -15.68 15.39
N VAL A 154 1.02 -16.52 16.25
CA VAL A 154 -0.39 -16.92 16.24
C VAL A 154 -1.13 -16.08 17.27
N VAL A 155 -2.32 -15.60 16.91
CA VAL A 155 -3.14 -14.76 17.80
C VAL A 155 -4.57 -15.28 17.94
N ASN A 156 -5.10 -15.26 19.16
CA ASN A 156 -6.53 -15.47 19.46
C ASN A 156 -6.86 -14.93 20.87
N ASP A 157 -6.59 -15.70 21.93
CA ASP A 157 -6.76 -15.25 23.32
C ASP A 157 -5.54 -14.47 23.83
N LYS A 158 -4.38 -14.66 23.19
CA LYS A 158 -3.09 -13.99 23.43
C LYS A 158 -2.26 -13.99 22.14
N VAL A 159 -1.02 -13.50 22.24
CA VAL A 159 0.00 -13.58 21.18
C VAL A 159 0.96 -14.72 21.52
N TYR A 160 1.17 -15.64 20.57
CA TYR A 160 2.06 -16.79 20.71
C TYR A 160 3.12 -16.76 19.60
N PRO A 161 4.42 -16.62 19.91
CA PRO A 161 5.44 -16.82 18.89
C PRO A 161 5.45 -18.28 18.45
N ILE A 162 5.67 -18.51 17.16
CA ILE A 162 5.88 -19.87 16.63
C ILE A 162 7.25 -19.97 15.96
N ASP A 163 7.89 -21.12 16.13
CA ASP A 163 9.18 -21.42 15.52
C ASP A 163 8.99 -21.89 14.07
N ARG A 164 8.55 -20.96 13.22
CA ARG A 164 8.31 -21.18 11.79
C ARG A 164 8.81 -20.00 10.98
N THR A 165 9.19 -20.31 9.76
CA THR A 165 9.65 -19.37 8.74
C THR A 165 8.54 -19.08 7.74
N PHE A 166 8.72 -18.03 6.93
CA PHE A 166 7.81 -17.74 5.84
C PHE A 166 7.81 -18.83 4.76
N THR A 167 8.96 -19.47 4.54
CA THR A 167 9.08 -20.65 3.69
C THR A 167 8.17 -21.77 4.17
N ASP A 168 8.13 -22.03 5.49
CA ASP A 168 7.23 -23.05 6.05
C ASP A 168 5.75 -22.76 5.75
N LEU A 169 5.34 -21.48 5.77
CA LEU A 169 3.97 -21.08 5.41
C LEU A 169 3.72 -21.23 3.90
N ALA A 170 4.67 -20.82 3.07
CA ALA A 170 4.56 -20.89 1.61
C ALA A 170 4.43 -22.33 1.10
N GLU A 171 5.21 -23.26 1.68
CA GLU A 171 5.20 -24.68 1.33
C GLU A 171 4.02 -25.46 1.93
N SER A 172 3.24 -24.84 2.84
CA SER A 172 2.15 -25.54 3.49
C SER A 172 0.91 -25.66 2.62
N ASN A 173 0.32 -26.86 2.51
CA ASN A 173 -1.00 -27.05 1.89
C ASN A 173 -2.18 -26.58 2.77
N ASP A 174 -1.90 -26.19 4.01
CA ASP A 174 -2.84 -25.64 5.00
C ASP A 174 -2.01 -24.84 6.02
N ILE A 175 -2.01 -23.51 5.97
CA ILE A 175 -1.22 -22.68 6.89
C ILE A 175 -1.69 -22.82 8.35
N PHE A 176 -2.96 -23.13 8.58
CA PHE A 176 -3.54 -23.30 9.92
C PHE A 176 -3.14 -24.63 10.57
N LYS A 177 -2.52 -25.56 9.82
CA LYS A 177 -1.91 -26.76 10.41
C LYS A 177 -0.88 -26.41 11.49
N TYR A 178 -0.19 -25.27 11.36
CA TYR A 178 0.81 -24.80 12.32
C TYR A 178 0.22 -24.08 13.53
N THR A 179 -1.04 -23.65 13.46
CA THR A 179 -1.72 -22.95 14.56
C THR A 179 -2.58 -23.89 15.40
N LYS A 180 -2.78 -25.13 14.94
CA LYS A 180 -3.59 -26.15 15.61
C LYS A 180 -3.11 -26.41 17.04
N GLY A 181 -4.01 -26.21 18.00
CA GLY A 181 -3.75 -26.43 19.43
C GLY A 181 -3.09 -25.27 20.16
N ILE A 182 -2.87 -24.13 19.49
CA ILE A 182 -2.32 -22.92 20.09
C ILE A 182 -3.46 -21.97 20.50
N GLY A 183 -3.49 -21.60 21.79
CA GLY A 183 -4.49 -20.70 22.36
C GLY A 183 -5.92 -21.26 22.37
N ASN A 184 -6.91 -20.36 22.46
CA ASN A 184 -8.32 -20.74 22.48
C ASN A 184 -9.02 -20.34 21.16
N PRO A 185 -9.40 -21.30 20.30
CA PRO A 185 -9.98 -20.98 18.99
C PRO A 185 -11.44 -20.51 19.04
N ASN A 186 -12.08 -20.51 20.21
CA ASN A 186 -13.51 -20.16 20.33
C ASN A 186 -13.79 -18.65 20.26
N PHE A 187 -12.76 -17.80 20.43
CA PHE A 187 -12.90 -16.35 20.39
C PHE A 187 -11.54 -15.70 20.10
N THR A 188 -11.57 -14.41 19.77
CA THR A 188 -10.36 -13.60 19.60
C THR A 188 -10.44 -12.33 20.47
N ASP A 189 -9.55 -12.21 21.45
CA ASP A 189 -9.43 -11.02 22.30
C ASP A 189 -8.64 -9.92 21.59
N PHE A 190 -9.28 -9.27 20.62
CA PHE A 190 -8.68 -8.20 19.82
C PHE A 190 -8.09 -7.08 20.68
N ASN A 191 -8.69 -6.75 21.83
CA ASN A 191 -8.18 -5.69 22.70
C ASN A 191 -6.80 -6.06 23.24
N LYS A 192 -6.67 -7.28 23.74
CA LYS A 192 -5.39 -7.78 24.23
C LYS A 192 -4.36 -7.95 23.13
N ILE A 193 -4.78 -8.45 21.96
CA ILE A 193 -3.89 -8.62 20.81
C ILE A 193 -3.38 -7.26 20.32
N PHE A 194 -4.26 -6.30 20.04
CA PHE A 194 -3.89 -4.96 19.61
C PHE A 194 -2.98 -4.28 20.62
N LYS A 195 -3.31 -4.35 21.92
CA LYS A 195 -2.46 -3.80 22.97
C LYS A 195 -1.08 -4.45 22.99
N THR A 196 -0.99 -5.77 22.80
CA THR A 196 0.30 -6.48 22.77
C THR A 196 1.12 -6.06 21.55
N ILE A 197 0.50 -6.03 20.36
CA ILE A 197 1.13 -5.59 19.12
C ILE A 197 1.70 -4.18 19.26
N LEU A 198 0.90 -3.22 19.76
CA LEU A 198 1.32 -1.83 19.90
C LEU A 198 2.44 -1.65 20.94
N ASN A 199 2.43 -2.43 22.02
CA ASN A 199 3.50 -2.39 23.04
C ASN A 199 4.83 -2.95 22.52
N ASP A 200 4.78 -3.99 21.68
CA ASP A 200 5.97 -4.69 21.19
C ASP A 200 6.58 -4.06 19.92
N LEU A 201 5.97 -2.99 19.41
CA LEU A 201 6.32 -2.37 18.15
C LEU A 201 7.41 -1.30 18.30
N SER A 202 8.56 -1.54 17.68
CA SER A 202 9.70 -0.62 17.66
C SER A 202 9.79 0.18 16.35
N GLU A 203 10.60 1.23 16.35
CA GLU A 203 10.91 1.95 15.11
C GLU A 203 11.68 1.02 14.15
N GLY A 204 11.34 1.05 12.87
CA GLY A 204 11.87 0.12 11.86
C GLY A 204 11.15 -1.22 11.81
N GLU A 205 10.11 -1.44 12.61
CA GLU A 205 9.31 -2.66 12.58
C GLU A 205 7.89 -2.38 12.07
N VAL A 206 7.31 -3.37 11.39
CA VAL A 206 5.89 -3.38 11.01
C VAL A 206 5.24 -4.66 11.50
N SER A 207 4.10 -4.55 12.18
CA SER A 207 3.29 -5.71 12.57
C SER A 207 2.13 -5.86 11.59
N ILE A 208 1.98 -7.05 11.01
CA ILE A 208 1.00 -7.33 9.96
C ILE A 208 0.09 -8.45 10.46
N MET A 209 -1.17 -8.13 10.73
CA MET A 209 -2.15 -9.08 11.25
C MET A 209 -3.16 -9.49 10.17
N PHE A 210 -3.35 -10.80 10.00
CA PHE A 210 -4.39 -11.38 9.14
C PHE A 210 -5.51 -11.94 10.00
N SER A 211 -6.74 -11.47 9.79
CA SER A 211 -7.91 -11.84 10.59
C SER A 211 -9.19 -11.52 9.84
N ASP A 212 -10.27 -12.25 10.12
CA ASP A 212 -11.61 -11.89 9.64
C ASP A 212 -12.25 -10.76 10.46
N LEU A 213 -11.61 -10.34 11.56
CA LEU A 213 -12.04 -9.28 12.46
C LEU A 213 -13.49 -9.44 12.97
N ILE A 214 -14.00 -10.67 13.01
CA ILE A 214 -15.31 -10.97 13.60
C ILE A 214 -15.22 -10.74 15.10
N TYR A 215 -15.88 -9.68 15.59
CA TYR A 215 -15.81 -9.35 17.00
C TYR A 215 -16.43 -10.46 17.86
N SER A 216 -15.59 -11.12 18.66
CA SER A 216 -15.99 -12.22 19.54
C SER A 216 -15.19 -12.16 20.85
N THR A 217 -15.88 -12.11 22.00
CA THR A 217 -15.25 -12.17 23.32
C THR A 217 -15.96 -13.17 24.22
N PRO A 218 -15.27 -13.73 25.24
CA PRO A 218 -15.87 -14.73 26.13
C PRO A 218 -17.11 -14.23 26.88
N ASN A 219 -17.27 -12.91 27.01
CA ASN A 219 -18.29 -12.27 27.83
C ASN A 219 -19.48 -11.76 27.00
N MET A 220 -19.70 -12.28 25.79
CA MET A 220 -20.80 -11.87 24.92
C MET A 220 -22.11 -12.64 25.17
N THR A 221 -22.05 -13.82 25.79
CA THR A 221 -23.24 -14.65 26.04
C THR A 221 -24.29 -13.91 26.86
N GLY A 222 -25.53 -13.86 26.36
CA GLY A 222 -26.67 -13.23 27.03
C GLY A 222 -26.69 -11.70 26.97
N LYS A 223 -25.74 -11.06 26.27
CA LYS A 223 -25.76 -9.62 26.01
C LYS A 223 -26.53 -9.32 24.72
N LYS A 224 -27.13 -8.14 24.66
CA LYS A 224 -27.74 -7.60 23.43
C LYS A 224 -26.66 -7.14 22.44
N ASP A 225 -26.92 -7.29 21.15
CA ASP A 225 -26.00 -6.91 20.07
C ASP A 225 -25.54 -5.45 20.20
N GLU A 226 -26.45 -4.51 20.53
CA GLU A 226 -26.10 -3.09 20.65
C GLU A 226 -25.08 -2.83 21.76
N ARG A 227 -25.20 -3.56 22.88
CA ARG A 227 -24.26 -3.43 24.00
C ARG A 227 -22.89 -3.96 23.63
N ILE A 228 -22.84 -5.08 22.90
CA ILE A 228 -21.60 -5.73 22.49
C ILE A 228 -20.80 -4.83 21.58
N VAL A 229 -21.44 -4.23 20.58
CA VAL A 229 -20.74 -3.36 19.63
C VAL A 229 -20.33 -2.02 20.24
N ILE A 230 -21.08 -1.50 21.22
CA ILE A 230 -20.65 -0.33 22.02
C ILE A 230 -19.40 -0.69 22.85
N GLU A 231 -19.40 -1.84 23.52
CA GLU A 231 -18.24 -2.32 24.28
C GLU A 231 -17.02 -2.52 23.36
N ALA A 232 -17.21 -3.08 22.16
CA ALA A 232 -16.15 -3.22 21.15
C ALA A 232 -15.52 -1.88 20.80
N GLN A 233 -16.36 -0.87 20.51
CA GLN A 233 -15.90 0.47 20.18
C GLN A 233 -15.10 1.11 21.33
N GLN A 234 -15.63 1.07 22.55
CA GLN A 234 -14.99 1.66 23.72
C GLN A 234 -13.65 0.99 24.07
N LEU A 235 -13.60 -0.34 24.01
CA LEU A 235 -12.37 -1.07 24.31
C LEU A 235 -11.29 -0.80 23.28
N THR A 236 -11.67 -0.74 22.00
CA THR A 236 -10.73 -0.42 20.93
C THR A 236 -10.25 1.03 21.06
N GLU A 237 -11.14 1.99 21.31
CA GLU A 237 -10.77 3.39 21.59
C GLU A 237 -9.75 3.49 22.73
N ASN A 238 -10.00 2.81 23.86
CA ASN A 238 -9.09 2.80 24.99
C ASN A 238 -7.71 2.18 24.66
N VAL A 239 -7.66 1.13 23.84
CA VAL A 239 -6.40 0.50 23.44
C VAL A 239 -5.58 1.43 22.58
N PHE A 240 -6.19 2.15 21.64
CA PHE A 240 -5.44 3.01 20.70
C PHE A 240 -5.18 4.42 21.23
N HIS A 241 -5.91 4.89 22.25
CA HIS A 241 -5.79 6.25 22.80
C HIS A 241 -4.34 6.62 23.12
N ASP A 242 -3.62 5.73 23.81
CA ASP A 242 -2.24 5.96 24.26
C ASP A 242 -1.21 5.91 23.10
N TYR A 243 -1.58 5.39 21.92
CA TYR A 243 -0.67 5.16 20.80
C TYR A 243 -0.98 6.04 19.57
N ALA A 244 -2.18 6.63 19.50
CA ALA A 244 -2.65 7.34 18.31
C ALA A 244 -1.75 8.52 17.86
N GLN A 245 -0.94 9.07 18.77
CA GLN A 245 0.01 10.15 18.45
C GLN A 245 1.28 9.67 17.77
N ASP A 246 1.77 8.47 18.10
CA ASP A 246 3.09 7.98 17.69
C ASP A 246 3.02 6.85 16.65
N TYR A 247 1.86 6.23 16.51
CA TYR A 247 1.63 5.05 15.69
C TYR A 247 0.57 5.34 14.62
N SER A 248 0.60 4.53 13.56
CA SER A 248 -0.41 4.52 12.50
C SER A 248 -0.88 3.09 12.24
N VAL A 249 -2.12 2.95 11.82
CA VAL A 249 -2.73 1.67 11.48
C VAL A 249 -3.35 1.73 10.10
N LEU A 250 -2.92 0.87 9.18
CA LEU A 250 -3.54 0.68 7.89
C LEU A 250 -4.37 -0.61 7.91
N VAL A 251 -5.67 -0.50 7.67
CA VAL A 251 -6.56 -1.66 7.54
C VAL A 251 -6.92 -1.82 6.06
N LEU A 252 -6.59 -2.99 5.52
CA LEU A 252 -6.95 -3.41 4.17
C LEU A 252 -8.10 -4.39 4.25
N LYS A 253 -9.10 -4.24 3.39
CA LYS A 253 -10.20 -5.20 3.20
C LYS A 253 -9.90 -6.06 1.98
N PHE A 254 -10.01 -7.36 2.17
CA PHE A 254 -10.00 -8.36 1.13
C PHE A 254 -11.27 -9.19 1.19
N ASN A 255 -11.59 -9.85 0.09
CA ASN A 255 -12.59 -10.91 0.01
C ASN A 255 -11.89 -12.17 -0.51
N GLY A 256 -12.06 -13.29 0.18
CA GLY A 256 -11.38 -14.54 -0.16
C GLY A 256 -12.31 -15.73 -0.04
N ASP A 257 -11.87 -16.84 -0.63
CA ASP A 257 -12.63 -18.09 -0.58
C ASP A 257 -12.83 -18.56 0.85
N TYR A 258 -14.00 -19.10 1.10
CA TYR A 258 -14.43 -19.61 2.39
C TYR A 258 -15.21 -20.90 2.19
N ASP A 259 -14.73 -21.97 2.81
CA ASP A 259 -15.40 -23.27 2.78
C ASP A 259 -15.43 -23.93 4.16
N GLY A 260 -16.51 -23.64 4.91
CA GLY A 260 -16.81 -24.39 6.12
C GLY A 260 -17.77 -23.70 7.08
N LYS A 261 -17.51 -23.79 8.38
CA LYS A 261 -18.48 -23.35 9.41
C LYS A 261 -18.29 -21.89 9.77
N TYR A 262 -19.37 -21.11 9.64
CA TYR A 262 -19.46 -19.78 10.21
C TYR A 262 -19.97 -19.84 11.65
N TYR A 263 -19.32 -19.11 12.55
CA TYR A 263 -19.65 -19.05 13.98
C TYR A 263 -20.36 -17.74 14.31
N ALA A 264 -21.68 -17.76 14.20
CA ALA A 264 -22.52 -16.60 14.52
C ALA A 264 -22.48 -16.27 16.02
N HIS A 265 -22.61 -14.99 16.36
CA HIS A 265 -22.57 -14.56 17.76
C HIS A 265 -23.71 -15.15 18.60
N ASN A 266 -24.96 -15.05 18.13
CA ASN A 266 -26.18 -15.41 18.85
C ASN A 266 -26.98 -16.53 18.15
N ALA A 267 -26.30 -17.40 17.41
CA ALA A 267 -26.93 -18.54 16.75
C ALA A 267 -25.97 -19.74 16.70
N PRO A 268 -26.50 -20.98 16.57
CA PRO A 268 -25.66 -22.14 16.31
C PRO A 268 -24.81 -21.92 15.03
N PRO A 269 -23.57 -22.45 15.00
CA PRO A 269 -22.76 -22.40 13.79
C PRO A 269 -23.49 -23.04 12.60
N PHE A 270 -23.36 -22.46 11.41
CA PHE A 270 -23.95 -22.96 10.18
C PHE A 270 -22.89 -23.16 9.09
N GLU A 271 -23.21 -24.02 8.12
CA GLU A 271 -22.33 -24.32 7.01
C GLU A 271 -22.41 -23.20 5.96
N TYR A 272 -21.26 -22.71 5.53
CA TYR A 272 -21.07 -21.69 4.50
C TYR A 272 -19.93 -22.14 3.58
N ARG A 273 -20.30 -22.82 2.50
CA ARG A 273 -19.37 -23.60 1.66
C ARG A 273 -19.26 -23.03 0.26
N ASN A 274 -18.07 -23.10 -0.33
CA ASN A 274 -17.78 -22.68 -1.71
C ASN A 274 -18.28 -21.26 -2.01
N LYS A 275 -18.07 -20.34 -1.08
CA LYS A 275 -18.47 -18.93 -1.17
C LYS A 275 -17.30 -18.05 -0.77
N THR A 276 -17.45 -16.74 -0.81
CA THR A 276 -16.42 -15.80 -0.36
C THR A 276 -16.81 -15.11 0.93
N ARG A 277 -15.81 -14.71 1.72
CA ARG A 277 -15.99 -13.90 2.94
C ARG A 277 -14.93 -12.82 3.04
N PRO A 278 -15.27 -11.67 3.66
CA PRO A 278 -14.29 -10.64 3.92
C PRO A 278 -13.28 -11.09 4.97
N TYR A 279 -12.01 -10.76 4.72
CA TYR A 279 -10.96 -10.78 5.72
C TYR A 279 -10.15 -9.49 5.62
N TYR A 280 -9.35 -9.22 6.64
CA TYR A 280 -8.64 -7.96 6.79
C TYR A 280 -7.16 -8.18 7.07
N VAL A 281 -6.36 -7.28 6.53
CA VAL A 281 -4.94 -7.17 6.82
C VAL A 281 -4.73 -5.84 7.54
N SER A 282 -4.40 -5.92 8.83
CA SER A 282 -4.13 -4.76 9.68
C SER A 282 -2.63 -4.59 9.86
N ILE A 283 -2.10 -3.46 9.40
CA ILE A 283 -0.68 -3.12 9.42
C ILE A 283 -0.45 -2.01 10.46
N PHE A 284 0.36 -2.30 11.46
CA PHE A 284 0.69 -1.40 12.56
C PHE A 284 2.16 -1.01 12.47
N ALA A 285 2.46 0.29 12.53
CA ALA A 285 3.82 0.79 12.57
C ALA A 285 3.88 2.14 13.31
N LYS A 286 5.05 2.50 13.83
CA LYS A 286 5.31 3.89 14.24
C LYS A 286 5.18 4.82 13.05
N ASN A 287 4.83 6.08 13.29
CA ASN A 287 4.51 7.04 12.24
C ASN A 287 5.63 7.22 11.19
N ALA A 288 6.89 7.24 11.62
CA ALA A 288 8.03 7.36 10.70
C ALA A 288 8.23 6.08 9.87
N THR A 289 8.09 4.90 10.49
CA THR A 289 8.13 3.61 9.79
C THR A 289 6.95 3.44 8.81
N MET A 290 5.72 3.80 9.21
CA MET A 290 4.55 3.77 8.33
C MET A 290 4.75 4.68 7.13
N LYS A 291 5.23 5.92 7.35
CA LYS A 291 5.56 6.85 6.27
C LYS A 291 6.59 6.24 5.31
N LYS A 292 7.67 5.64 5.85
CA LYS A 292 8.68 4.96 5.03
C LYS A 292 8.06 3.83 4.21
N PHE A 293 7.23 2.99 4.82
CA PHE A 293 6.55 1.90 4.13
C PHE A 293 5.68 2.38 2.96
N LEU A 294 4.97 3.50 3.15
CA LEU A 294 4.06 4.06 2.16
C LEU A 294 4.76 4.87 1.05
N GLU A 295 5.95 5.43 1.30
CA GLU A 295 6.64 6.35 0.37
C GLU A 295 7.89 5.75 -0.30
N ASP A 296 8.66 4.89 0.37
CA ASP A 296 9.97 4.41 -0.12
C ASP A 296 9.81 3.39 -1.26
N ASP A 297 10.44 3.60 -2.40
CA ASP A 297 10.31 2.73 -3.58
C ASP A 297 10.67 1.26 -3.33
N ASN A 298 11.48 0.96 -2.31
CA ASN A 298 11.79 -0.42 -1.91
C ASN A 298 10.54 -1.24 -1.51
N TYR A 299 9.48 -0.57 -1.03
CA TYR A 299 8.22 -1.22 -0.64
C TYR A 299 7.10 -1.03 -1.66
N LYS A 300 7.40 -0.49 -2.85
CA LYS A 300 6.40 -0.17 -3.87
C LYS A 300 5.57 -1.39 -4.29
N VAL A 301 6.22 -2.54 -4.45
CA VAL A 301 5.53 -3.80 -4.79
C VAL A 301 4.66 -4.28 -3.63
N SER A 302 5.16 -4.21 -2.38
CA SER A 302 4.42 -4.60 -1.18
C SER A 302 3.14 -3.78 -0.97
N ARG A 303 3.12 -2.51 -1.36
CA ARG A 303 1.97 -1.61 -1.17
C ARG A 303 1.06 -1.47 -2.41
N ASP A 304 1.31 -2.23 -3.47
CA ASP A 304 0.49 -2.23 -4.68
C ASP A 304 -0.73 -3.15 -4.51
N TRP A 305 -1.60 -2.80 -3.56
CA TRP A 305 -2.68 -3.66 -3.07
C TRP A 305 -3.65 -4.12 -4.17
N VAL A 306 -3.85 -3.30 -5.20
CA VAL A 306 -4.73 -3.60 -6.34
C VAL A 306 -4.27 -4.84 -7.11
N LYS A 307 -2.98 -5.22 -7.00
CA LYS A 307 -2.45 -6.45 -7.60
C LYS A 307 -2.68 -7.70 -6.77
N TYR A 308 -3.04 -7.56 -5.49
CA TYR A 308 -3.31 -8.69 -4.64
C TYR A 308 -4.73 -9.19 -4.88
N THR A 309 -4.86 -10.49 -5.12
CA THR A 309 -6.16 -11.14 -5.35
C THR A 309 -7.11 -10.89 -4.19
N GLY A 310 -8.34 -10.51 -4.51
CA GLY A 310 -9.38 -10.27 -3.52
C GLY A 310 -9.32 -8.90 -2.84
N PHE A 311 -8.36 -8.03 -3.15
CA PHE A 311 -8.32 -6.68 -2.58
C PHE A 311 -9.57 -5.87 -2.95
N GLU A 312 -10.20 -5.25 -1.95
CA GLU A 312 -11.38 -4.41 -2.17
C GLU A 312 -11.14 -2.95 -1.79
N ASN A 313 -10.59 -2.68 -0.61
CA ASN A 313 -10.52 -1.32 -0.05
C ASN A 313 -9.47 -1.18 1.05
N PHE A 314 -9.24 0.06 1.49
CA PHE A 314 -8.39 0.33 2.65
C PHE A 314 -8.81 1.58 3.42
N HIS A 315 -8.31 1.70 4.65
CA HIS A 315 -8.37 2.90 5.45
C HIS A 315 -7.14 3.04 6.34
N LEU A 316 -6.52 4.23 6.33
CA LEU A 316 -5.38 4.58 7.17
C LEU A 316 -5.84 5.44 8.36
N PHE A 317 -5.63 4.94 9.57
CA PHE A 317 -5.74 5.69 10.82
C PHE A 317 -4.37 6.28 11.16
N SER A 318 -4.28 7.61 11.14
CA SER A 318 -3.06 8.33 11.52
C SER A 318 -3.38 9.76 11.97
N ASN A 319 -2.58 10.26 12.91
CA ASN A 319 -2.57 11.68 13.32
C ASN A 319 -1.34 12.43 12.78
N ASN A 320 -0.52 11.76 11.98
CA ASN A 320 0.65 12.37 11.41
C ASN A 320 0.24 13.39 10.34
N VAL A 321 0.22 14.66 10.70
CA VAL A 321 -0.14 15.79 9.81
C VAL A 321 0.66 15.80 8.50
N ASN A 322 1.86 15.24 8.49
CA ASN A 322 2.69 15.18 7.29
C ASN A 322 2.18 14.17 6.24
N LEU A 323 1.33 13.21 6.63
CA LEU A 323 0.67 12.29 5.71
C LEU A 323 -0.56 12.91 5.04
N PHE A 324 -1.11 13.99 5.60
CA PHE A 324 -2.37 14.58 5.14
C PHE A 324 -2.22 15.95 4.49
N LYS A 325 -1.09 16.65 4.68
CA LYS A 325 -0.92 18.02 4.15
C LYS A 325 -0.33 18.01 2.74
N PRO A 326 -1.11 18.34 1.69
CA PRO A 326 -0.60 18.35 0.32
C PRO A 326 0.24 19.60 0.04
N TYR A 327 1.16 19.47 -0.92
CA TYR A 327 1.71 20.63 -1.61
C TYR A 327 0.63 21.24 -2.53
N TYR A 328 0.64 22.56 -2.69
CA TYR A 328 -0.22 23.24 -3.64
C TYR A 328 0.35 24.58 -4.10
N THR A 329 -0.02 24.98 -5.33
CA THR A 329 0.30 26.28 -5.94
C THR A 329 -0.75 26.65 -6.99
N VAL A 330 -1.04 27.94 -7.18
CA VAL A 330 -1.87 28.41 -8.30
C VAL A 330 -1.10 28.27 -9.62
N LEU A 331 -1.78 27.84 -10.68
CA LEU A 331 -1.26 27.78 -12.04
C LEU A 331 -1.66 29.06 -12.80
N LEU A 332 -0.89 30.14 -12.68
CA LEU A 332 -1.25 31.47 -13.24
C LEU A 332 -1.49 31.46 -14.75
N HIS A 333 -0.75 30.64 -15.49
CA HIS A 333 -0.80 30.56 -16.96
C HIS A 333 -1.50 29.30 -17.47
N ASP A 334 -2.38 28.69 -16.67
CA ASP A 334 -3.21 27.58 -17.15
C ASP A 334 -4.20 28.09 -18.21
N LYS A 335 -4.28 27.40 -19.34
CA LYS A 335 -5.17 27.75 -20.45
C LYS A 335 -6.66 27.74 -20.10
N ASP A 336 -7.04 27.05 -19.02
CA ASP A 336 -8.41 26.96 -18.54
C ASP A 336 -8.70 28.03 -17.47
N ASN A 337 -7.74 28.92 -17.16
CA ASN A 337 -8.02 30.13 -16.37
C ASN A 337 -8.84 31.12 -17.20
N GLU A 338 -9.66 31.89 -16.50
CA GLU A 338 -10.57 32.87 -17.08
C GLU A 338 -10.69 34.05 -16.12
N GLY A 339 -10.70 35.27 -16.65
CA GLY A 339 -10.55 36.49 -15.85
C GLY A 339 -9.08 36.84 -15.57
N ASP A 340 -8.89 37.90 -14.79
CA ASP A 340 -7.57 38.43 -14.44
C ASP A 340 -7.14 37.88 -13.08
N ILE A 341 -5.94 37.30 -13.02
CA ILE A 341 -5.25 36.93 -11.78
C ILE A 341 -3.76 37.17 -11.93
N GLU A 342 -3.15 37.75 -10.91
CA GLU A 342 -1.70 37.99 -10.85
C GLU A 342 -1.13 37.41 -9.56
N GLN A 343 0.16 37.10 -9.56
CA GLN A 343 0.87 36.80 -8.32
C GLN A 343 1.04 38.08 -7.50
N ASP A 344 0.88 37.99 -6.18
CA ASP A 344 1.12 39.11 -5.28
C ASP A 344 2.57 39.60 -5.35
N ASP A 345 2.75 40.93 -5.33
CA ASP A 345 4.06 41.58 -5.46
C ASP A 345 5.08 41.07 -4.43
N ASP A 346 4.68 40.77 -3.19
CA ASP A 346 5.60 40.28 -2.16
C ASP A 346 6.14 38.87 -2.50
N GLU A 347 5.30 38.01 -3.09
CA GLU A 347 5.73 36.69 -3.58
C GLU A 347 6.64 36.80 -4.80
N VAL A 348 6.38 37.78 -5.69
CA VAL A 348 7.24 38.06 -6.85
C VAL A 348 8.62 38.58 -6.41
N VAL A 349 8.65 39.56 -5.50
CA VAL A 349 9.88 40.15 -4.96
C VAL A 349 10.73 39.12 -4.23
N SER A 350 10.09 38.22 -3.46
CA SER A 350 10.76 37.11 -2.78
C SER A 350 11.15 35.96 -3.72
N LYS A 351 10.82 36.04 -5.01
CA LYS A 351 11.08 35.01 -6.03
C LYS A 351 10.45 33.66 -5.67
N SER A 352 9.29 33.69 -5.02
CA SER A 352 8.55 32.49 -4.68
C SER A 352 8.07 31.79 -5.94
N LYS A 353 8.45 30.52 -6.12
CA LYS A 353 7.90 29.65 -7.16
C LYS A 353 6.52 29.10 -6.81
N VAL A 354 6.13 29.22 -5.54
CA VAL A 354 4.86 28.73 -5.02
C VAL A 354 3.92 29.92 -4.91
N VAL A 355 2.84 29.89 -5.68
CA VAL A 355 1.86 30.95 -5.76
C VAL A 355 0.69 30.61 -4.82
N LYS A 356 0.51 31.41 -3.77
CA LYS A 356 -0.60 31.24 -2.81
C LYS A 356 -1.39 32.52 -2.59
N THR A 357 -0.76 33.66 -2.84
CA THR A 357 -1.37 34.98 -2.76
C THR A 357 -1.56 35.52 -4.17
N LEU A 358 -2.80 35.87 -4.50
CA LEU A 358 -3.20 36.42 -5.78
C LEU A 358 -3.59 37.89 -5.61
N GLN A 359 -3.21 38.72 -6.58
CA GLN A 359 -3.66 40.11 -6.71
C GLN A 359 -4.44 40.34 -8.00
N ASN A 360 -5.13 41.48 -8.10
CA ASN A 360 -5.89 41.88 -9.29
C ASN A 360 -6.97 40.87 -9.73
N VAL A 361 -7.58 40.17 -8.77
CA VAL A 361 -8.48 39.04 -9.04
C VAL A 361 -9.86 39.52 -9.54
N ARG A 362 -10.10 39.45 -10.87
CA ARG A 362 -11.30 39.96 -11.53
C ARG A 362 -11.92 38.95 -12.48
N VAL A 363 -13.25 38.99 -12.60
CA VAL A 363 -13.95 38.18 -13.61
C VAL A 363 -13.65 38.71 -15.01
N ASP A 364 -13.67 37.81 -15.99
CA ASP A 364 -13.61 38.17 -17.39
C ASP A 364 -14.76 39.12 -17.76
N SER A 365 -14.47 40.11 -18.63
CA SER A 365 -15.45 41.14 -18.98
C SER A 365 -16.63 40.60 -19.77
N ASP A 366 -16.43 39.54 -20.55
CA ASP A 366 -17.40 39.04 -21.52
C ASP A 366 -18.22 37.91 -20.91
N SER A 367 -17.56 36.90 -20.34
CA SER A 367 -18.21 35.75 -19.74
C SER A 367 -18.73 36.00 -18.33
N LYS A 368 -18.25 37.05 -17.66
CA LYS A 368 -18.48 37.35 -16.23
C LYS A 368 -18.06 36.20 -15.31
N LYS A 369 -17.07 35.42 -15.73
CA LYS A 369 -16.55 34.28 -14.99
C LYS A 369 -15.10 34.49 -14.61
N LEU A 370 -14.76 34.06 -13.41
CA LEU A 370 -13.40 33.91 -12.91
C LEU A 370 -13.14 32.42 -12.72
N THR A 371 -12.04 31.89 -13.26
CA THR A 371 -11.60 30.51 -13.05
C THR A 371 -10.15 30.52 -12.57
N ILE A 372 -9.90 29.90 -11.41
CA ILE A 372 -8.58 29.76 -10.80
C ILE A 372 -8.23 28.27 -10.73
N ASN A 373 -7.18 27.88 -11.42
CA ASN A 373 -6.65 26.52 -11.36
C ASN A 373 -5.52 26.40 -10.34
N VAL A 374 -5.65 25.43 -9.43
CA VAL A 374 -4.68 25.14 -8.37
C VAL A 374 -4.09 23.75 -8.61
N LEU A 375 -2.78 23.69 -8.75
CA LEU A 375 -2.03 22.44 -8.71
C LEU A 375 -1.97 21.94 -7.27
N VAL A 376 -2.32 20.67 -7.05
CA VAL A 376 -2.28 20.02 -5.75
C VAL A 376 -1.58 18.67 -5.86
N ASP A 377 -0.66 18.38 -4.95
CA ASP A 377 -0.04 17.07 -4.82
C ASP A 377 -0.75 16.22 -3.77
N LEU A 378 -1.61 15.33 -4.24
CA LEU A 378 -2.29 14.33 -3.42
C LEU A 378 -1.57 12.97 -3.39
N SER A 379 -0.34 12.85 -3.93
CA SER A 379 0.37 11.57 -4.01
C SER A 379 0.66 10.96 -2.63
N LYS A 380 0.89 11.80 -1.62
CA LYS A 380 1.18 11.40 -0.24
C LYS A 380 -0.07 11.14 0.60
N LEU A 381 -1.22 11.62 0.12
CA LEU A 381 -2.49 11.40 0.80
C LEU A 381 -2.96 9.97 0.53
N TYR A 382 -2.72 9.10 1.51
CA TYR A 382 -3.02 7.68 1.41
C TYR A 382 -4.52 7.40 1.58
N LEU A 383 -5.28 7.74 0.55
CA LEU A 383 -6.72 7.51 0.41
C LEU A 383 -7.04 7.02 -1.01
N PRO A 384 -8.14 6.26 -1.18
CA PRO A 384 -8.65 5.88 -2.50
C PRO A 384 -8.88 7.09 -3.41
N ASN A 385 -8.63 6.93 -4.71
CA ASN A 385 -8.77 8.02 -5.68
C ASN A 385 -10.22 8.50 -5.78
N GLU A 386 -11.18 7.60 -5.65
CA GLU A 386 -12.62 7.87 -5.67
C GLU A 386 -13.01 8.86 -4.56
N ILE A 387 -12.31 8.85 -3.42
CA ILE A 387 -12.55 9.79 -2.33
C ILE A 387 -11.84 11.13 -2.60
N LYS A 388 -10.59 11.07 -3.09
CA LYS A 388 -9.76 12.26 -3.35
C LYS A 388 -10.29 13.12 -4.50
N GLU A 389 -10.92 12.51 -5.49
CA GLU A 389 -11.37 13.17 -6.72
C GLU A 389 -12.86 13.59 -6.67
N ASP A 390 -13.62 13.14 -5.67
CA ASP A 390 -15.01 13.56 -5.47
C ASP A 390 -15.09 14.95 -4.82
N ILE A 391 -15.56 15.93 -5.59
CA ILE A 391 -15.74 17.32 -5.14
C ILE A 391 -16.65 17.45 -3.91
N ASN A 392 -17.57 16.49 -3.67
CA ASN A 392 -18.46 16.52 -2.51
C ASN A 392 -17.72 16.27 -1.19
N ASN A 393 -16.52 15.69 -1.26
CA ASN A 393 -15.62 15.54 -0.11
C ASN A 393 -14.85 16.82 0.20
N TYR A 394 -15.09 17.92 -0.52
CA TYR A 394 -14.46 19.20 -0.29
C TYR A 394 -15.48 20.25 0.13
N LYS A 395 -15.01 21.25 0.88
CA LYS A 395 -15.76 22.44 1.25
C LYS A 395 -14.95 23.66 0.86
N VAL A 396 -15.51 24.50 0.00
CA VAL A 396 -15.00 25.83 -0.29
C VAL A 396 -15.62 26.81 0.70
N GLU A 397 -14.78 27.57 1.39
CA GLU A 397 -15.20 28.61 2.31
C GLU A 397 -14.48 29.90 1.95
N CYS A 398 -15.27 30.83 1.41
CA CYS A 398 -14.86 32.18 1.10
C CYS A 398 -16.07 33.08 1.35
N THR A 399 -15.81 34.32 1.73
CA THR A 399 -16.86 35.35 1.84
C THR A 399 -17.51 35.69 0.48
N GLN A 400 -16.91 35.24 -0.61
CA GLN A 400 -17.44 35.35 -1.97
C GLN A 400 -17.86 33.98 -2.50
N PRO A 401 -18.77 33.92 -3.48
CA PRO A 401 -19.32 32.66 -3.96
C PRO A 401 -18.32 31.96 -4.89
N PHE A 402 -17.27 31.41 -4.32
CA PHE A 402 -16.41 30.46 -5.01
C PHE A 402 -16.98 29.05 -4.88
N VAL A 403 -16.86 28.28 -5.95
CA VAL A 403 -17.22 26.85 -5.98
C VAL A 403 -16.03 26.04 -6.52
N LEU A 404 -15.94 24.79 -6.09
CA LEU A 404 -15.02 23.81 -6.68
C LEU A 404 -15.76 23.09 -7.79
N ASP A 405 -15.42 23.40 -9.03
CA ASP A 405 -16.10 22.82 -10.20
C ASP A 405 -15.60 21.42 -10.50
N LYS A 406 -14.29 21.21 -10.37
CA LYS A 406 -13.63 20.00 -10.84
C LYS A 406 -12.32 19.71 -10.13
N ILE A 407 -12.05 18.42 -9.96
CA ILE A 407 -10.73 17.87 -9.64
C ILE A 407 -10.33 16.99 -10.82
N THR A 408 -9.16 17.22 -11.40
CA THR A 408 -8.67 16.46 -12.56
C THR A 408 -7.28 15.90 -12.28
N PRO A 409 -7.08 14.57 -12.37
CA PRO A 409 -5.74 13.98 -12.34
C PRO A 409 -4.91 14.50 -13.52
N ILE A 410 -3.66 14.89 -13.26
CA ILE A 410 -2.75 15.43 -14.28
C ILE A 410 -1.34 14.86 -14.10
N LYS A 411 -0.59 14.84 -15.20
CA LYS A 411 0.86 14.57 -15.16
C LYS A 411 1.59 15.90 -15.06
N HIS A 412 2.03 16.26 -13.86
CA HIS A 412 2.83 17.45 -13.60
C HIS A 412 3.99 17.08 -12.65
N THR A 413 5.12 17.76 -12.76
CA THR A 413 6.34 17.46 -11.96
C THR A 413 6.11 17.63 -10.47
N ASP A 414 5.42 18.71 -10.09
CA ASP A 414 5.24 19.12 -8.71
C ASP A 414 3.84 18.82 -8.13
N GLY A 415 2.98 18.11 -8.86
CA GLY A 415 1.65 17.79 -8.37
C GLY A 415 0.91 16.77 -9.22
N THR A 416 -0.14 16.21 -8.65
CA THR A 416 -0.88 15.08 -9.24
C THR A 416 -2.28 15.46 -9.70
N HIS A 417 -2.83 16.58 -9.23
CA HIS A 417 -4.20 16.99 -9.49
C HIS A 417 -4.29 18.48 -9.78
N LYS A 418 -5.24 18.85 -10.64
CA LYS A 418 -5.68 20.23 -10.87
C LYS A 418 -7.06 20.44 -10.27
N PHE A 419 -7.16 21.39 -9.36
CA PHE A 419 -8.40 21.82 -8.73
C PHE A 419 -8.86 23.10 -9.40
N THR A 420 -10.05 23.09 -9.99
CA THR A 420 -10.62 24.23 -10.70
C THR A 420 -11.67 24.90 -9.83
N LEU A 421 -11.37 26.11 -9.36
CA LEU A 421 -12.27 26.96 -8.61
C LEU A 421 -12.88 28.01 -9.53
N SER A 422 -14.16 28.31 -9.40
CA SER A 422 -14.78 29.41 -10.15
C SER A 422 -15.63 30.34 -9.30
N SER A 423 -15.79 31.57 -9.78
CA SER A 423 -16.75 32.54 -9.25
C SER A 423 -17.32 33.40 -10.37
N SER A 424 -18.51 33.96 -10.14
CA SER A 424 -19.16 34.93 -11.01
C SER A 424 -19.10 36.36 -10.47
N ARG A 425 -18.29 36.61 -9.45
CA ARG A 425 -18.13 37.92 -8.80
C ARG A 425 -16.67 38.31 -8.68
N ASN A 426 -16.40 39.60 -8.83
CA ASN A 426 -15.08 40.17 -8.55
C ASN A 426 -14.69 40.01 -7.08
N VAL A 427 -13.40 39.81 -6.83
CA VAL A 427 -12.84 39.89 -5.49
C VAL A 427 -12.79 41.34 -5.02
N GLY A 428 -13.13 41.63 -3.77
CA GLY A 428 -13.03 42.97 -3.20
C GLY A 428 -12.27 42.96 -1.87
N GLY A 429 -11.18 43.72 -1.79
CA GLY A 429 -10.32 43.80 -0.62
C GLY A 429 -9.53 42.50 -0.37
N LYS A 430 -8.81 42.45 0.75
CA LYS A 430 -8.02 41.29 1.17
C LYS A 430 -8.89 40.22 1.81
N ARG A 431 -8.87 38.99 1.28
CA ARG A 431 -9.71 37.88 1.74
C ARG A 431 -9.02 36.52 1.59
N ASP A 432 -9.38 35.59 2.45
CA ASP A 432 -8.93 34.20 2.35
C ASP A 432 -10.01 33.33 1.68
N LEU A 433 -9.57 32.48 0.76
CA LEU A 433 -10.32 31.35 0.24
C LEU A 433 -9.74 30.08 0.85
N TYR A 434 -10.57 29.35 1.58
CA TYR A 434 -10.22 28.05 2.14
C TYR A 434 -10.85 26.92 1.32
N LEU A 435 -10.03 25.96 0.93
CA LEU A 435 -10.49 24.68 0.41
C LEU A 435 -10.17 23.62 1.46
N LYS A 436 -11.19 23.03 2.06
CA LYS A 436 -11.09 22.08 3.18
C LYS A 436 -11.50 20.69 2.70
N PHE A 437 -10.66 19.68 2.91
CA PHE A 437 -10.97 18.30 2.55
C PHE A 437 -11.55 17.56 3.75
N LYS A 438 -12.80 17.09 3.62
CA LYS A 438 -13.59 16.52 4.72
C LYS A 438 -13.01 15.19 5.19
N ARG A 439 -13.00 15.02 6.51
CA ARG A 439 -12.74 13.74 7.16
C ARG A 439 -14.09 13.05 7.36
N ASN A 440 -14.37 12.05 6.54
CA ASN A 440 -15.59 11.25 6.63
C ASN A 440 -15.26 9.87 7.23
N PHE A 441 -15.75 9.61 8.44
CA PHE A 441 -15.74 8.28 9.03
C PHE A 441 -17.16 7.89 9.49
N PRO A 442 -17.59 6.63 9.24
CA PRO A 442 -16.91 5.63 8.43
C PRO A 442 -16.97 5.98 6.92
N PRO A 443 -15.93 5.67 6.13
CA PRO A 443 -16.07 5.63 4.68
C PRO A 443 -17.12 4.57 4.29
N LYS A 444 -17.72 4.75 3.11
CA LYS A 444 -18.83 3.91 2.61
C LYS A 444 -18.54 2.40 2.72
N TRP A 445 -17.33 1.97 2.37
CA TRP A 445 -16.97 0.55 2.42
C TRP A 445 -16.99 -0.02 3.85
N ILE A 446 -16.62 0.76 4.88
CA ILE A 446 -16.69 0.31 6.29
C ILE A 446 -18.15 0.20 6.72
N GLU A 447 -18.99 1.15 6.30
CA GLU A 447 -20.43 1.09 6.55
C GLU A 447 -21.06 -0.16 5.94
N GLU A 448 -20.77 -0.42 4.66
CA GLU A 448 -21.33 -1.56 3.90
C GLU A 448 -20.76 -2.91 4.33
N SER A 449 -19.57 -2.94 4.94
CA SER A 449 -18.95 -4.17 5.43
C SER A 449 -19.44 -4.56 6.83
N ASN A 450 -20.31 -3.78 7.46
CA ASN A 450 -20.74 -4.03 8.83
C ASN A 450 -22.08 -4.75 8.90
N THR A 451 -22.17 -5.70 9.84
CA THR A 451 -23.45 -6.23 10.30
C THR A 451 -23.47 -6.37 11.82
N ILE A 452 -24.66 -6.33 12.40
CA ILE A 452 -24.94 -6.79 13.77
C ILE A 452 -25.91 -7.98 13.78
N HIS A 453 -26.18 -8.52 12.59
CA HIS A 453 -27.05 -9.66 12.35
C HIS A 453 -26.29 -10.65 11.46
N ASP A 454 -25.85 -11.76 12.06
CA ASP A 454 -25.05 -12.77 11.38
C ASP A 454 -25.58 -14.19 11.62
N GLN A 455 -26.85 -14.31 12.01
CA GLN A 455 -27.46 -15.57 12.44
C GLN A 455 -27.73 -16.55 11.28
N SER A 456 -27.64 -16.12 10.02
CA SER A 456 -27.77 -16.98 8.85
C SER A 456 -27.11 -16.40 7.60
N ASP A 457 -26.81 -17.25 6.64
CA ASP A 457 -26.26 -16.85 5.33
C ASP A 457 -27.28 -16.23 4.37
N LYS A 458 -28.56 -16.15 4.77
CA LYS A 458 -29.64 -15.53 3.99
C LYS A 458 -29.77 -14.03 4.22
N ILE A 459 -28.95 -13.48 5.10
CA ILE A 459 -28.93 -12.05 5.39
C ILE A 459 -28.38 -11.32 4.15
N PRO A 460 -29.01 -10.20 3.72
CA PRO A 460 -28.51 -9.44 2.59
C PRO A 460 -27.04 -9.09 2.75
N ASN A 461 -26.26 -9.25 1.69
CA ASN A 461 -24.82 -8.95 1.65
C ASN A 461 -23.98 -9.70 2.71
N PHE A 462 -24.42 -10.87 3.19
CA PHE A 462 -23.66 -11.67 4.15
C PHE A 462 -22.23 -11.99 3.67
N GLU A 463 -22.05 -12.20 2.36
CA GLU A 463 -20.74 -12.47 1.74
C GLU A 463 -19.76 -11.29 1.78
N HIS A 464 -20.24 -10.09 2.12
CA HIS A 464 -19.44 -8.86 2.19
C HIS A 464 -19.40 -8.22 3.58
N THR A 465 -20.06 -8.82 4.58
CA THR A 465 -20.23 -8.23 5.91
C THR A 465 -19.55 -9.01 7.04
N THR A 466 -19.10 -8.27 8.04
CA THR A 466 -18.38 -8.72 9.23
C THR A 466 -19.08 -8.20 10.48
N TYR A 467 -19.30 -9.07 11.46
CA TYR A 467 -19.99 -8.70 12.69
C TYR A 467 -19.18 -7.67 13.49
N GLY A 468 -19.75 -6.47 13.68
CA GLY A 468 -19.20 -5.41 14.54
C GLY A 468 -17.97 -4.64 14.00
N ILE A 469 -17.56 -4.85 12.74
CA ILE A 469 -16.35 -4.22 12.18
C ILE A 469 -16.39 -2.69 12.21
N LYS A 470 -17.54 -2.07 11.91
CA LYS A 470 -17.68 -0.60 11.94
C LYS A 470 -17.43 -0.05 13.33
N ASN A 471 -17.91 -0.76 14.36
CA ASN A 471 -17.77 -0.32 15.73
C ASN A 471 -16.33 -0.45 16.22
N MET A 472 -15.67 -1.56 15.90
CA MET A 472 -14.25 -1.74 16.23
C MET A 472 -13.38 -0.68 15.54
N LEU A 473 -13.53 -0.49 14.22
CA LEU A 473 -12.81 0.53 13.47
C LEU A 473 -13.19 1.96 13.91
N GLY A 474 -14.43 2.18 14.35
CA GLY A 474 -14.88 3.44 14.92
C GLY A 474 -14.30 3.74 16.30
N GLY A 475 -13.86 2.72 17.04
CA GLY A 475 -13.07 2.91 18.26
C GLY A 475 -11.66 3.41 17.92
N ILE A 476 -11.05 2.82 16.89
CA ILE A 476 -9.76 3.31 16.35
C ILE A 476 -9.91 4.75 15.86
N ASP A 477 -10.90 5.08 15.02
CA ASP A 477 -11.07 6.46 14.52
C ASP A 477 -11.21 7.47 15.65
N ARG A 478 -11.97 7.16 16.73
CA ARG A 478 -12.10 8.07 17.88
C ARG A 478 -10.80 8.28 18.64
N ALA A 479 -9.96 7.26 18.79
CA ALA A 479 -8.65 7.40 19.40
C ALA A 479 -7.74 8.33 18.56
N TYR A 480 -7.82 8.24 17.24
CA TYR A 480 -7.06 9.10 16.33
C TYR A 480 -7.73 10.48 16.15
N ASN A 481 -9.04 10.62 16.28
CA ASN A 481 -9.75 11.89 16.12
C ASN A 481 -10.46 12.33 17.42
N PRO A 482 -9.74 12.49 18.55
CA PRO A 482 -10.38 12.77 19.84
C PRO A 482 -11.14 14.11 19.83
N ASN A 483 -10.66 15.07 19.03
CA ASN A 483 -11.28 16.39 18.88
C ASN A 483 -12.34 16.45 17.78
N GLN A 484 -12.63 15.34 17.10
CA GLN A 484 -13.60 15.27 16.01
C GLN A 484 -13.30 16.29 14.91
N GLU A 485 -12.03 16.41 14.52
CA GLU A 485 -11.60 17.25 13.41
C GLU A 485 -12.40 16.88 12.14
N GLU A 486 -13.09 17.86 11.59
CA GLU A 486 -13.98 17.69 10.44
C GLU A 486 -13.20 17.56 9.11
N TYR A 487 -11.92 17.91 9.08
CA TYR A 487 -11.14 18.03 7.86
C TYR A 487 -9.75 17.43 8.01
N PHE A 488 -9.28 16.70 6.99
CA PHE A 488 -7.91 16.18 6.94
C PHE A 488 -6.88 17.31 6.75
N TYR A 489 -7.20 18.28 5.89
CA TYR A 489 -6.34 19.43 5.64
C TYR A 489 -7.14 20.64 5.11
N LYS A 490 -6.48 21.79 5.14
CA LYS A 490 -6.95 23.05 4.59
C LYS A 490 -5.91 23.65 3.64
N ILE A 491 -6.31 23.88 2.40
CA ILE A 491 -5.59 24.74 1.44
C ILE A 491 -6.09 26.17 1.63
N THR A 492 -5.17 27.13 1.64
CA THR A 492 -5.48 28.55 1.79
C THR A 492 -4.91 29.33 0.61
N LEU A 493 -5.77 30.07 -0.08
CA LEU A 493 -5.39 31.08 -1.06
C LEU A 493 -5.73 32.45 -0.50
N GLN A 494 -4.81 33.40 -0.60
CA GLN A 494 -5.06 34.79 -0.24
C GLN A 494 -5.40 35.55 -1.51
N LEU A 495 -6.48 36.32 -1.49
CA LEU A 495 -6.97 37.08 -2.63
C LEU A 495 -6.95 38.57 -2.24
N ASN A 496 -6.16 39.35 -2.98
CA ASN A 496 -5.97 40.78 -2.79
C ASN A 496 -6.54 41.50 -4.02
N ASN A 497 -7.42 42.48 -3.82
CA ASN A 497 -7.92 43.33 -4.91
C ASN A 497 -8.20 44.74 -4.41
#